data_AF-H8I9D2-F1
#
_entry.id   AF-H8I9D2-F1
#
_cell.length_a   1.000
_cell.length_b   1.000
_cell.length_c   1.000
_cell.angle_alpha   90.00
_cell.angle_beta   90.00
_cell.angle_gamma   90.00
#
_symmetry.space_group_name_H-M   'P 1'
#
loop_
_entity.id
_entity.type
_entity.pdbx_description
1 polymer ?
#
loop_
_entity_poly.entity_id
_entity_poly.type
_entity_poly.pdbx_seq_one_letter_code
_entity_poly.pdbx_strand_id
1 'polypeptide(L)'
;MIKKESIVPAGQVNRKELILSTILKVYAIRKEVEERAEEGRLRNVPLLGGLAMKLSSTALTKSQYNDAAAFVTATCTTKESLVLMEQITGFKSRMAVKRPLRVWLSYAGLVAPMLLIIVAEAYMFHLGVLARMPYLAIAIALVFLAAIASVVLFACLGYDAVYRRDTIEKAVWKAMHDEAVRRLKKSGAMKTHVQLTPTAKANPRE
;
A
#
# COMPACT_ATOMS: atom_id res chain seq x y z
N MET A 1 -10.58 -47.66 -11.06
CA MET A 1 -11.75 -46.77 -10.91
C MET A 1 -11.75 -46.24 -9.48
N ILE A 2 -11.21 -45.04 -9.25
CA ILE A 2 -11.23 -44.41 -7.92
C ILE A 2 -12.51 -43.58 -7.83
N LYS A 3 -13.36 -43.91 -6.84
CA LYS A 3 -14.64 -43.24 -6.58
C LYS A 3 -14.42 -41.75 -6.36
N LYS A 4 -15.02 -40.95 -7.25
CA LYS A 4 -15.23 -39.51 -7.07
C LYS A 4 -16.36 -39.32 -6.07
N GLU A 5 -16.03 -39.23 -4.79
CA GLU A 5 -16.87 -38.55 -3.80
C GLU A 5 -16.23 -37.19 -3.50
N SER A 6 -16.18 -36.36 -4.54
CA SER A 6 -16.43 -34.94 -4.36
C SER A 6 -17.94 -34.86 -4.08
N ILE A 7 -18.44 -34.06 -3.16
CA ILE A 7 -18.75 -32.65 -3.41
C ILE A 7 -19.36 -32.19 -2.09
N VAL A 8 -18.70 -31.26 -1.38
CA VAL A 8 -19.37 -30.39 -0.41
C VAL A 8 -20.65 -29.88 -1.08
N PRO A 9 -21.85 -30.08 -0.49
CA PRO A 9 -23.10 -29.87 -1.21
C PRO A 9 -23.15 -28.47 -1.84
N ALA A 10 -23.34 -28.44 -3.16
CA ALA A 10 -23.53 -27.25 -3.97
C ALA A 10 -24.93 -26.63 -3.77
N GLY A 11 -25.33 -26.47 -2.50
CA GLY A 11 -26.56 -25.81 -2.09
C GLY A 11 -26.22 -24.46 -1.47
N GLN A 12 -26.27 -23.40 -2.29
CA GLN A 12 -25.97 -22.02 -1.93
C GLN A 12 -24.55 -21.79 -1.42
N VAL A 13 -23.66 -21.29 -2.30
CA VAL A 13 -22.54 -20.46 -1.82
C VAL A 13 -23.17 -19.37 -0.98
N ASN A 14 -23.05 -19.44 0.35
CA ASN A 14 -23.61 -18.45 1.24
C ASN A 14 -22.84 -17.14 1.02
N ARG A 15 -23.31 -16.34 0.06
CA ARG A 15 -22.59 -15.17 -0.46
C ARG A 15 -22.19 -14.23 0.67
N LYS A 16 -23.02 -14.13 1.71
CA LYS A 16 -22.77 -13.34 2.91
C LYS A 16 -21.58 -13.86 3.71
N GLU A 17 -21.44 -15.17 3.89
CA GLU A 17 -20.30 -15.79 4.58
C GLU A 17 -19.01 -15.66 3.77
N LEU A 18 -19.08 -15.80 2.43
CA LEU A 18 -17.93 -15.57 1.56
C LEU A 18 -17.44 -14.12 1.65
N ILE A 19 -18.37 -13.15 1.60
CA ILE A 19 -18.04 -11.73 1.77
C ILE A 19 -17.43 -11.48 3.15
N LEU A 20 -18.07 -11.96 4.21
CA LEU A 20 -17.64 -11.73 5.60
C LEU A 20 -16.27 -12.36 5.88
N SER A 21 -16.05 -13.60 5.47
CA SER A 21 -14.76 -14.29 5.62
C SER A 21 -13.64 -13.59 4.84
N THR A 22 -13.93 -13.09 3.64
CA THR A 22 -12.98 -12.31 2.84
C THR A 22 -12.60 -11.03 3.55
N ILE A 23 -13.59 -10.29 4.05
CA ILE A 23 -13.37 -9.05 4.80
C ILE A 23 -12.53 -9.35 6.05
N LEU A 24 -12.89 -10.37 6.83
CA LEU A 24 -12.16 -10.77 8.04
C LEU A 24 -10.70 -11.14 7.73
N LYS A 25 -10.44 -11.88 6.65
CA LYS A 25 -9.08 -12.23 6.24
C LYS A 25 -8.27 -11.00 5.83
N VAL A 26 -8.87 -10.04 5.13
CA VAL A 26 -8.21 -8.77 4.80
C VAL A 26 -7.84 -8.00 6.05
N TYR A 27 -8.75 -7.91 7.03
CA TYR A 27 -8.46 -7.26 8.31
C TYR A 27 -7.38 -8.00 9.12
N ALA A 28 -7.36 -9.34 9.08
CA ALA A 28 -6.32 -10.14 9.72
C ALA A 28 -4.93 -9.87 9.12
N ILE A 29 -4.80 -9.95 7.79
CA ILE A 29 -3.54 -9.67 7.09
C ILE A 29 -3.09 -8.23 7.36
N ARG A 30 -4.02 -7.28 7.35
CA ARG A 30 -3.73 -5.88 7.69
C ARG A 30 -3.18 -5.75 9.11
N LYS A 31 -3.81 -6.39 10.09
CA LYS A 31 -3.38 -6.35 11.49
C LYS A 31 -1.97 -6.95 11.64
N GLU A 32 -1.67 -8.05 10.97
CA GLU A 32 -0.33 -8.64 10.97
C GLU A 32 0.74 -7.72 10.34
N VAL A 33 0.38 -6.95 9.29
CA VAL A 33 1.29 -5.95 8.70
C VAL A 33 1.56 -4.81 9.69
N GLU A 34 0.53 -4.36 10.41
CA GLU A 34 0.64 -3.32 11.43
C GLU A 34 1.49 -3.80 12.63
N GLU A 35 1.20 -5.00 13.16
CA GLU A 35 1.93 -5.62 14.27
C GLU A 35 3.41 -5.84 13.91
N ARG A 36 3.73 -6.31 12.69
CA ARG A 36 5.14 -6.41 12.27
C ARG A 36 5.85 -5.07 12.13
N ALA A 37 5.13 -4.00 11.81
CA ALA A 37 5.71 -2.66 11.78
C ALA A 37 6.02 -2.14 13.20
N GLU A 38 5.29 -2.61 14.21
CA GLU A 38 5.51 -2.31 15.63
C GLU A 38 6.56 -3.24 16.28
N GLU A 39 6.57 -4.52 15.91
CA GLU A 39 7.45 -5.55 16.44
C GLU A 39 8.82 -5.63 15.73
N GLY A 40 8.91 -5.06 14.52
CA GLY A 40 10.08 -5.04 13.67
C GLY A 40 11.22 -4.17 14.21
N ARG A 41 11.95 -4.71 15.19
CA ARG A 41 13.38 -4.47 15.48
C ARG A 41 13.82 -3.01 15.46
N LEU A 42 13.65 -2.35 16.60
CA LEU A 42 14.58 -1.40 17.24
C LEU A 42 14.06 -1.04 18.65
N ARG A 43 13.45 -2.02 19.34
CA ARG A 43 12.89 -1.83 20.70
C ARG A 43 13.94 -1.30 21.70
N ASN A 44 15.21 -1.52 21.42
CA ASN A 44 16.35 -1.04 22.22
C ASN A 44 16.82 0.38 21.89
N VAL A 45 16.30 1.01 20.81
CA VAL A 45 16.59 2.42 20.49
C VAL A 45 15.28 3.13 20.09
N PRO A 46 14.60 3.80 21.03
CA PRO A 46 13.24 4.34 20.80
C PRO A 46 13.17 5.34 19.65
N LEU A 47 14.23 6.11 19.42
CA LEU A 47 14.29 7.12 18.34
C LEU A 47 14.43 6.48 16.95
N LEU A 48 15.33 5.50 16.80
CA LEU A 48 15.53 4.81 15.52
C LEU A 48 14.35 3.90 15.18
N GLY A 49 13.74 3.25 16.17
CA GLY A 49 12.55 2.42 15.97
C GLY A 49 11.34 3.23 15.49
N GLY A 50 11.10 4.40 16.08
CA GLY A 50 10.04 5.29 15.62
C GLY A 50 10.25 5.79 14.19
N LEU A 51 11.50 6.06 13.81
CA LEU A 51 11.85 6.49 12.45
C LEU A 51 11.73 5.35 11.44
N ALA A 52 12.16 4.15 11.80
CA ALA A 52 12.01 2.95 10.99
C ALA A 52 10.53 2.61 10.74
N MET A 53 9.69 2.69 11.76
CA MET A 53 8.24 2.51 11.61
C MET A 53 7.63 3.55 10.67
N LYS A 54 8.03 4.81 10.80
CA LYS A 54 7.55 5.92 9.95
C LYS A 54 8.00 5.80 8.49
N LEU A 55 9.18 5.25 8.26
CA LEU A 55 9.73 4.99 6.92
C LEU A 55 9.34 3.62 6.35
N SER A 56 8.75 2.75 7.17
CA SER A 56 8.46 1.38 6.75
C SER A 56 7.42 1.33 5.63
N SER A 57 7.76 0.57 4.60
CA SER A 57 6.95 0.43 3.38
C SER A 57 5.53 -0.03 3.70
N THR A 58 4.57 0.47 2.92
CA THR A 58 3.18 0.01 2.91
C THR A 58 2.94 -1.14 1.93
N ALA A 59 4.00 -1.61 1.27
CA ALA A 59 3.93 -2.74 0.36
C ALA A 59 3.80 -4.07 1.12
N LEU A 60 2.99 -4.97 0.56
CA LEU A 60 2.86 -6.33 1.08
C LEU A 60 4.14 -7.13 0.86
N THR A 61 4.50 -7.94 1.85
CA THR A 61 5.57 -8.92 1.71
C THR A 61 5.13 -10.11 0.86
N LYS A 62 6.09 -10.82 0.25
CA LYS A 62 5.82 -12.04 -0.54
C LYS A 62 5.01 -13.09 0.24
N SER A 63 5.25 -13.22 1.55
CA SER A 63 4.50 -14.13 2.42
C SER A 63 3.01 -13.77 2.53
N GLN A 64 2.69 -12.49 2.67
CA GLN A 64 1.31 -11.99 2.78
C GLN A 64 0.59 -12.07 1.43
N TYR A 65 1.32 -11.87 0.33
CA TYR A 65 0.78 -12.11 -1.00
C TYR A 65 0.40 -13.58 -1.19
N ASN A 66 1.25 -14.50 -0.74
CA ASN A 66 0.97 -15.93 -0.80
C ASN A 66 -0.21 -16.34 0.09
N ASP A 67 -0.34 -15.75 1.29
CA ASP A 67 -1.47 -16.02 2.19
C ASP A 67 -2.81 -15.50 1.61
N ALA A 68 -2.81 -14.30 1.03
CA ALA A 68 -3.97 -13.77 0.30
C ALA A 68 -4.35 -14.67 -0.89
N ALA A 69 -3.36 -15.16 -1.64
CA ALA A 69 -3.60 -16.07 -2.76
C ALA A 69 -4.10 -17.46 -2.30
N ALA A 70 -3.55 -18.00 -1.22
CA ALA A 70 -3.97 -19.27 -0.63
C ALA A 70 -5.42 -19.20 -0.12
N PHE A 71 -5.81 -18.06 0.46
CA PHE A 71 -7.19 -17.84 0.88
C PHE A 71 -8.16 -17.89 -0.30
N VAL A 72 -7.92 -17.11 -1.37
CA VAL A 72 -8.74 -17.15 -2.60
C VAL A 72 -8.79 -18.57 -3.17
N THR A 73 -7.69 -19.31 -3.07
CA THR A 73 -7.61 -20.70 -3.52
C THR A 73 -8.52 -21.64 -2.74
N ALA A 74 -8.58 -21.47 -1.41
CA ALA A 74 -9.34 -22.32 -0.52
C ALA A 74 -10.84 -21.97 -0.53
N THR A 75 -11.19 -20.68 -0.59
CA THR A 75 -12.58 -20.23 -0.52
C THR A 75 -13.31 -20.29 -1.86
N CYS A 76 -12.59 -20.09 -2.98
CA CYS A 76 -13.20 -20.07 -4.30
C CYS A 76 -13.02 -21.40 -5.02
N THR A 77 -13.80 -22.41 -4.63
CA THR A 77 -13.79 -23.75 -5.25
C THR A 77 -14.70 -23.83 -6.49
N THR A 78 -15.70 -22.95 -6.60
CA THR A 78 -16.64 -22.90 -7.73
C THR A 78 -16.43 -21.67 -8.61
N LYS A 79 -16.80 -21.73 -9.90
CA LYS A 79 -16.70 -20.59 -10.81
C LYS A 79 -17.48 -19.36 -10.31
N GLU A 80 -18.69 -19.58 -9.77
CA GLU A 80 -19.53 -18.50 -9.24
C GLU A 80 -18.90 -17.79 -8.04
N SER A 81 -18.30 -18.55 -7.11
CA SER A 81 -17.59 -17.97 -5.96
C SER A 81 -16.37 -17.15 -6.38
N LEU A 82 -15.74 -17.51 -7.49
CA LEU A 82 -14.55 -16.86 -8.01
C LEU A 82 -14.90 -15.54 -8.74
N VAL A 83 -16.02 -15.51 -9.45
CA VAL A 83 -16.59 -14.28 -10.03
C VAL A 83 -17.06 -13.31 -8.95
N LEU A 84 -17.74 -13.80 -7.92
CA LEU A 84 -18.13 -12.97 -6.77
C LEU A 84 -16.91 -12.37 -6.09
N MET A 85 -15.87 -13.17 -5.85
CA MET A 85 -14.61 -12.71 -5.28
C MET A 85 -13.95 -11.63 -6.15
N GLU A 86 -13.91 -11.82 -7.48
CA GLU A 86 -13.39 -10.80 -8.41
C GLU A 86 -14.16 -9.48 -8.29
N GLN A 87 -15.50 -9.52 -8.24
CA GLN A 87 -16.32 -8.32 -8.15
C GLN A 87 -16.14 -7.57 -6.82
N ILE A 88 -16.13 -8.29 -5.70
CA ILE A 88 -15.98 -7.70 -4.37
C ILE A 88 -14.58 -7.08 -4.22
N THR A 89 -13.55 -7.85 -4.55
CA THR A 89 -12.16 -7.41 -4.46
C THR A 89 -11.85 -6.32 -5.49
N GLY A 90 -12.48 -6.37 -6.66
CA GLY A 90 -12.39 -5.37 -7.73
C GLY A 90 -13.00 -4.03 -7.33
N PHE A 91 -14.16 -4.04 -6.67
CA PHE A 91 -14.79 -2.80 -6.18
C PHE A 91 -13.91 -2.11 -5.12
N LYS A 92 -13.44 -2.86 -4.12
CA LYS A 92 -12.60 -2.32 -3.05
C LYS A 92 -11.20 -1.90 -3.51
N SER A 93 -10.59 -2.63 -4.44
CA SER A 93 -9.25 -2.30 -4.96
C SER A 93 -9.24 -1.06 -5.86
N ARG A 94 -10.36 -0.75 -6.52
CA ARG A 94 -10.48 0.45 -7.38
C ARG A 94 -10.77 1.73 -6.60
N MET A 95 -11.25 1.65 -5.35
CA MET A 95 -11.43 2.84 -4.52
C MET A 95 -10.11 3.60 -4.35
N ALA A 96 -10.14 4.91 -4.62
CA ALA A 96 -8.97 5.76 -4.44
C ALA A 96 -8.75 6.02 -2.95
N VAL A 97 -7.52 5.77 -2.47
CA VAL A 97 -7.13 6.18 -1.12
C VAL A 97 -6.82 7.67 -1.18
N LYS A 98 -7.54 8.48 -0.41
CA LYS A 98 -7.31 9.93 -0.35
C LYS A 98 -6.01 10.19 0.39
N ARG A 99 -5.06 10.86 -0.28
CA ARG A 99 -3.81 11.31 0.35
C ARG A 99 -4.09 12.53 1.23
N PRO A 100 -3.81 12.48 2.53
CA PRO A 100 -3.97 13.64 3.38
C PRO A 100 -2.94 14.72 3.00
N LEU A 101 -3.30 15.99 3.21
CA LEU A 101 -2.47 17.15 2.88
C LEU A 101 -1.08 17.08 3.56
N ARG A 102 -1.01 16.49 4.75
CA ARG A 102 0.24 16.26 5.50
C ARG A 102 1.26 15.42 4.73
N VAL A 103 0.80 14.41 4.00
CA VAL A 103 1.65 13.57 3.14
C VAL A 103 2.14 14.36 1.92
N TRP A 104 1.37 15.32 1.42
CA TRP A 104 1.87 16.23 0.37
C TRP A 104 2.95 17.17 0.90
N LEU A 105 2.74 17.72 2.10
CA LEU A 105 3.71 18.56 2.81
C LEU A 105 5.01 17.81 3.14
N SER A 106 4.95 16.48 3.34
CA SER A 106 6.15 15.70 3.61
C SER A 106 7.12 15.68 2.44
N TYR A 107 6.62 15.62 1.20
CA TYR A 107 7.46 15.71 0.00
C TYR A 107 8.12 17.08 -0.12
N ALA A 108 7.41 18.16 0.24
CA ALA A 108 8.00 19.48 0.32
C ALA A 108 9.09 19.56 1.42
N GLY A 109 8.84 18.93 2.58
CA GLY A 109 9.80 18.81 3.68
C GLY A 109 11.06 18.02 3.34
N LEU A 110 11.03 17.17 2.31
CA LEU A 110 12.21 16.45 1.81
C LEU A 110 13.13 17.37 1.00
N VAL A 111 12.56 18.29 0.22
CA VAL A 111 13.29 19.11 -0.76
C VAL A 111 13.64 20.50 -0.21
N ALA A 112 12.80 21.07 0.65
CA ALA A 112 12.98 22.42 1.18
C ALA A 112 14.32 22.64 1.92
N PRO A 113 14.81 21.72 2.79
CA PRO A 113 16.10 21.91 3.46
C PRO A 113 17.27 21.96 2.48
N MET A 114 17.24 21.14 1.43
CA MET A 114 18.27 21.13 0.38
C MET A 114 18.24 22.42 -0.44
N LEU A 115 17.06 22.90 -0.83
CA LEU A 115 16.92 24.17 -1.55
C LEU A 115 17.42 25.36 -0.72
N LEU A 116 17.14 25.39 0.58
CA LEU A 116 17.63 26.44 1.48
C LEU A 116 19.16 26.46 1.56
N ILE A 117 19.81 25.29 1.58
CA ILE A 117 21.28 25.21 1.52
C ILE A 117 21.81 25.74 0.20
N ILE A 118 21.23 25.32 -0.94
CA ILE A 118 21.68 25.77 -2.25
C ILE A 118 21.57 27.30 -2.37
N VAL A 119 20.47 27.88 -1.87
CA VAL A 119 20.28 29.33 -1.85
C VAL A 119 21.28 30.02 -0.91
N ALA A 120 21.55 29.44 0.26
CA ALA A 120 22.54 29.97 1.20
C ALA A 120 23.98 29.91 0.62
N GLU A 121 24.34 28.83 -0.06
CA GLU A 121 25.63 28.70 -0.75
C GLU A 121 25.75 29.69 -1.91
N ALA A 122 24.70 29.87 -2.71
CA ALA A 122 24.67 30.86 -3.79
C ALA A 122 24.81 32.30 -3.26
N TYR A 123 24.19 32.60 -2.12
CA TYR A 123 24.32 33.89 -1.45
C TYR A 123 25.74 34.12 -0.90
N MET A 124 26.33 33.10 -0.26
CA MET A 124 27.71 33.14 0.24
C MET A 124 28.75 33.24 -0.89
N PHE A 125 28.44 32.66 -2.05
CA PHE A 125 29.21 32.85 -3.29
C PHE A 125 29.17 34.29 -3.77
N HIS A 126 28.00 34.90 -3.76
CA HIS A 126 27.87 36.29 -4.16
C HIS A 126 28.66 37.26 -3.25
N LEU A 127 28.81 36.93 -1.96
CA LEU A 127 29.57 37.69 -0.97
C LEU A 127 31.09 37.40 -0.98
N GLY A 128 31.59 36.50 -1.84
CA GLY A 128 33.03 36.26 -2.01
C GLY A 128 33.71 35.47 -0.88
N VAL A 129 32.94 34.74 -0.06
CA VAL A 129 33.45 34.06 1.16
C VAL A 129 34.05 32.67 0.88
N LEU A 130 33.91 32.14 -0.34
CA LEU A 130 34.25 30.74 -0.68
C LEU A 130 35.73 30.34 -0.54
N ALA A 131 36.66 31.29 -0.56
CA ALA A 131 38.09 30.98 -0.65
C ALA A 131 38.74 30.56 0.70
N ARG A 132 37.98 30.56 1.81
CA ARG A 132 38.52 30.20 3.13
C ARG A 132 38.39 28.70 3.36
N MET A 133 39.52 28.00 3.59
CA MET A 133 39.62 26.58 3.95
C MET A 133 38.53 26.04 4.94
N PRO A 134 38.09 26.77 5.99
CA PRO A 134 37.00 26.28 6.85
C PRO A 134 35.62 26.18 6.16
N TYR A 135 35.40 26.89 5.05
CA TYR A 135 34.12 26.92 4.35
C TYR A 135 33.70 25.55 3.81
N LEU A 136 34.64 24.80 3.21
CA LEU A 136 34.34 23.50 2.60
C LEU A 136 33.90 22.46 3.64
N ALA A 137 34.52 22.47 4.82
CA ALA A 137 34.11 21.60 5.93
C ALA A 137 32.72 21.98 6.48
N ILE A 138 32.43 23.28 6.59
CA ILE A 138 31.13 23.78 7.06
C ILE A 138 30.03 23.47 6.05
N ALA A 139 30.29 23.62 4.75
CA ALA A 139 29.35 23.28 3.69
C ALA A 139 28.99 21.79 3.70
N ILE A 140 29.99 20.90 3.81
CA ILE A 140 29.75 19.45 3.93
C ILE A 140 28.90 19.14 5.18
N ALA A 141 29.22 19.75 6.33
CA ALA A 141 28.45 19.56 7.56
C ALA A 141 26.99 20.03 7.42
N LEU A 142 26.75 21.16 6.75
CA LEU A 142 25.42 21.67 6.47
C LEU A 142 24.63 20.73 5.56
N VAL A 143 25.26 20.23 4.49
CA VAL A 143 24.62 19.25 3.58
C VAL A 143 24.20 17.99 4.33
N PHE A 144 25.07 17.46 5.20
CA PHE A 144 24.71 16.33 6.06
C PHE A 144 23.54 16.65 6.99
N LEU A 145 23.55 17.83 7.61
CA LEU A 145 22.50 18.26 8.53
C LEU A 145 21.14 18.44 7.82
N ALA A 146 21.13 19.01 6.62
CA ALA A 146 19.91 19.09 5.81
C ALA A 146 19.42 17.72 5.35
N ALA A 147 20.32 16.82 4.95
CA ALA A 147 19.93 15.46 4.58
C ALA A 147 19.22 14.76 5.76
N ILE A 148 19.77 14.87 6.98
CA ILE A 148 19.14 14.34 8.19
C ILE A 148 17.80 15.03 8.46
N ALA A 149 17.75 16.37 8.41
CA ALA A 149 16.53 17.14 8.65
C ALA A 149 15.42 16.80 7.64
N SER A 150 15.75 16.66 6.35
CA SER A 150 14.83 16.23 5.29
C SER A 150 14.23 14.86 5.58
N VAL A 151 15.05 13.89 6.00
CA VAL A 151 14.57 12.54 6.36
C VAL A 151 13.65 12.59 7.58
N VAL A 152 14.01 13.36 8.61
CA VAL A 152 13.20 13.52 9.83
C VAL A 152 11.87 14.20 9.53
N LEU A 153 11.87 15.30 8.78
CA LEU A 153 10.66 16.03 8.38
C LEU A 153 9.75 15.16 7.52
N PHE A 154 10.32 14.44 6.54
CA PHE A 154 9.57 13.51 5.70
C PHE A 154 8.93 12.40 6.53
N ALA A 155 9.67 11.78 7.44
CA ALA A 155 9.15 10.73 8.32
C ALA A 155 8.04 11.24 9.25
N CYS A 156 8.18 12.44 9.81
CA CYS A 156 7.20 12.99 10.75
C CYS A 156 5.94 13.51 10.07
N LEU A 157 6.06 14.18 8.91
CA LEU A 157 4.92 14.73 8.19
C LEU A 157 4.25 13.71 7.26
N GLY A 158 5.04 12.76 6.74
CA GLY A 158 4.59 11.74 5.79
C GLY A 158 3.93 10.53 6.43
N TYR A 159 4.07 10.37 7.75
CA TYR A 159 3.42 9.30 8.48
C TYR A 159 2.01 9.70 8.90
N ASP A 160 1.01 9.07 8.29
CA ASP A 160 -0.38 9.12 8.71
C ASP A 160 -0.89 7.69 8.87
N ALA A 161 -1.23 7.32 10.10
CA ALA A 161 -1.65 5.96 10.44
C ALA A 161 -2.94 5.55 9.73
N VAL A 162 -3.84 6.47 9.40
CA VAL A 162 -5.10 6.15 8.71
C VAL A 162 -4.82 5.91 7.23
N TYR A 163 -4.08 6.82 6.59
CA TYR A 163 -3.65 6.65 5.20
C TYR A 163 -2.82 5.38 4.98
N ARG A 164 -1.95 5.05 5.94
CA ARG A 164 -1.14 3.83 5.91
C ARG A 164 -2.00 2.57 5.95
N ARG A 165 -3.01 2.57 6.82
CA ARG A 165 -3.98 1.47 6.94
C ARG A 165 -4.78 1.26 5.66
N ASP A 166 -5.29 2.34 5.09
CA ASP A 166 -6.09 2.30 3.87
C ASP A 166 -5.25 1.84 2.66
N THR A 167 -3.97 2.23 2.60
CA THR A 167 -3.06 1.79 1.53
C THR A 167 -2.70 0.31 1.63
N ILE A 168 -2.42 -0.21 2.84
CA ILE A 168 -2.19 -1.64 3.08
C ILE A 168 -3.44 -2.43 2.72
N GLU A 169 -4.61 -2.00 3.20
CA GLU A 169 -5.87 -2.66 2.92
C GLU A 169 -6.14 -2.73 1.40
N LYS A 170 -5.97 -1.62 0.70
CA LYS A 170 -6.09 -1.58 -0.77
C LYS A 170 -5.10 -2.53 -1.45
N ALA A 171 -3.87 -2.65 -0.97
CA ALA A 171 -2.89 -3.57 -1.51
C ALA A 171 -3.33 -5.04 -1.34
N VAL A 172 -3.93 -5.40 -0.19
CA VAL A 172 -4.43 -6.76 0.06
C VAL A 172 -5.60 -7.08 -0.86
N TRP A 173 -6.56 -6.14 -0.98
CA TRP A 173 -7.67 -6.28 -1.91
C TRP A 173 -7.20 -6.47 -3.36
N LYS A 174 -6.18 -5.71 -3.77
CA LYS A 174 -5.58 -5.85 -5.09
C LYS A 174 -4.93 -7.22 -5.30
N ALA A 175 -4.17 -7.71 -4.31
CA ALA A 175 -3.54 -9.03 -4.38
C ALA A 175 -4.58 -10.17 -4.52
N MET A 176 -5.68 -10.10 -3.75
CA MET A 176 -6.78 -11.06 -3.87
C MET A 176 -7.47 -10.96 -5.24
N HIS A 177 -7.67 -9.74 -5.75
CA HIS A 177 -8.26 -9.52 -7.08
C HIS A 177 -7.38 -10.10 -8.20
N ASP A 178 -6.07 -9.83 -8.17
CA ASP A 178 -5.14 -10.30 -9.20
C ASP A 178 -5.09 -11.85 -9.25
N GLU A 179 -5.13 -12.52 -8.10
CA GLU A 179 -5.20 -13.98 -8.04
C GLU A 179 -6.56 -14.54 -8.52
N ALA A 180 -7.68 -13.89 -8.17
CA ALA A 180 -8.99 -14.26 -8.69
C ALA A 180 -9.04 -14.12 -10.22
N VAL A 181 -8.59 -13.00 -10.78
CA VAL A 181 -8.49 -12.78 -12.24
C VAL A 181 -7.59 -13.81 -12.90
N ARG A 182 -6.43 -14.12 -12.30
CA ARG A 182 -5.49 -15.13 -12.81
C ARG A 182 -6.15 -16.50 -12.92
N ARG A 183 -6.98 -16.87 -11.94
CA ARG A 183 -7.71 -18.14 -11.92
C ARG A 183 -8.86 -18.18 -12.91
N LEU A 184 -9.63 -17.09 -13.05
CA LEU A 184 -10.67 -16.97 -14.10
C LEU A 184 -10.09 -17.14 -15.51
N LYS A 185 -8.91 -16.55 -15.75
CA LYS A 185 -8.16 -16.72 -17.00
C LYS A 185 -7.79 -18.19 -17.23
N LYS A 186 -7.23 -18.86 -16.22
CA LYS A 186 -6.85 -20.28 -16.30
C LYS A 186 -8.06 -21.21 -16.51
N SER A 187 -9.22 -20.88 -15.96
CA SER A 187 -10.45 -21.66 -16.14
C SER A 187 -11.17 -21.41 -17.47
N GLY A 188 -10.63 -20.54 -18.34
CA GLY A 188 -11.20 -20.23 -19.66
C GLY A 188 -12.45 -19.35 -19.63
N ALA A 189 -12.86 -18.83 -18.46
CA ALA A 189 -14.11 -18.10 -18.26
C ALA A 189 -14.06 -16.64 -18.73
N MET A 190 -12.87 -16.09 -18.98
CA MET A 190 -12.70 -14.68 -19.32
C MET A 190 -13.14 -14.32 -20.76
N LYS A 191 -13.35 -15.32 -21.64
CA LYS A 191 -13.91 -15.08 -22.99
C LYS A 191 -15.44 -14.86 -22.99
N THR A 192 -16.14 -15.24 -21.92
CA THR A 192 -17.60 -15.08 -21.79
C THR A 192 -18.02 -13.95 -20.84
N HIS A 193 -17.06 -13.30 -20.18
CA HIS A 193 -17.34 -12.09 -19.42
C HIS A 193 -17.48 -10.89 -20.37
N VAL A 194 -18.68 -10.72 -20.90
CA VAL A 194 -19.20 -9.38 -21.17
C VAL A 194 -18.95 -8.58 -19.90
N GLN A 195 -18.14 -7.53 -20.03
CA GLN A 195 -18.00 -6.51 -19.02
C GLN A 195 -19.41 -6.03 -18.67
N LEU A 196 -19.95 -6.50 -17.55
CA LEU A 196 -21.01 -5.79 -16.82
C LEU A 196 -20.37 -4.56 -16.16
N THR A 197 -19.70 -3.73 -16.96
CA THR A 197 -19.63 -2.31 -16.71
C THR A 197 -21.08 -1.81 -16.75
N PRO A 198 -21.58 -1.12 -15.71
CA PRO A 198 -22.80 -0.36 -15.88
C PRO A 198 -22.48 0.76 -16.87
N THR A 199 -22.80 0.56 -18.15
CA THR A 199 -23.06 1.66 -19.08
C THR A 199 -24.39 2.29 -18.67
N ALA A 200 -24.41 2.95 -17.51
CA ALA A 200 -25.38 3.99 -17.23
C ALA A 200 -24.66 5.32 -17.44
N LYS A 201 -24.56 5.72 -18.72
CA LYS A 201 -24.55 7.15 -19.03
C LYS A 201 -25.89 7.68 -18.51
N ALA A 202 -25.90 8.22 -17.30
CA ALA A 202 -26.95 9.13 -16.90
C ALA A 202 -26.83 10.35 -17.83
N ASN A 203 -27.70 10.39 -18.82
CA ASN A 203 -27.87 11.51 -19.73
C ASN A 203 -28.34 12.70 -18.88
N PRO A 204 -27.61 13.82 -18.80
CA PRO A 204 -28.06 14.99 -18.05
C PRO A 204 -28.92 15.85 -18.98
N ARG A 205 -30.06 15.32 -19.43
CA ARG A 205 -31.14 16.08 -20.07
C ARG A 205 -32.45 15.32 -19.90
N GLU A 206 -33.14 15.64 -18.81
CA GLU A 206 -34.59 15.83 -18.70
C GLU A 206 -34.87 16.58 -17.38
#